data_AF-A0A9P0DFS1-F1
#
_entry.id   AF-A0A9P0DFS1-F1
#
_cell.length_a   1.000
_cell.length_b   1.000
_cell.length_c   1.000
_cell.angle_alpha   90.00
_cell.angle_beta   90.00
_cell.angle_gamma   90.00
#
_symmetry.space_group_name_H-M   'P 1'
#
loop_
_entity.id
_entity.type
_entity.pdbx_description
1 polymer ?
#
loop_
_entity_poly.entity_id
_entity_poly.type
_entity_poly.pdbx_seq_one_letter_code
_entity_poly.pdbx_strand_id
1 'polypeptide(L)'
;MSKNRYILSKIINYIKFCGAFQLTLRGHDESNSSENPEIFRELINVSAELDATLSDHLNNYSVFKGTSKEIQNDLLQCMVDVCHEQIIKEINNSPFLAIMADETMDIAAKTQLVVMFPMVSQLNVFGTT
;
A
#
# COMPACT_ATOMS: atom_id res chain seq x y z
N MET A 1 25.17 6.91 -0.15
CA MET A 1 24.28 6.12 0.72
C MET A 1 23.05 6.90 1.21
N SER A 2 23.17 8.16 1.67
CA SER A 2 22.01 8.95 2.16
C SER A 2 21.00 9.30 1.07
N LYS A 3 21.44 9.70 -0.13
CA LYS A 3 20.57 10.08 -1.26
C LYS A 3 19.61 8.95 -1.68
N ASN A 4 20.11 7.74 -1.88
CA ASN A 4 19.25 6.61 -2.29
C ASN A 4 18.17 6.29 -1.24
N ARG A 5 18.52 6.35 0.06
CA ARG A 5 17.54 6.17 1.14
C ARG A 5 16.50 7.29 1.17
N TYR A 6 16.93 8.52 0.89
CA TYR A 6 16.02 9.66 0.77
C TYR A 6 15.02 9.46 -0.37
N ILE A 7 15.49 9.10 -1.56
CA ILE A 7 14.62 8.81 -2.71
C ILE A 7 13.67 7.66 -2.38
N LEU A 8 14.20 6.55 -1.86
CA LEU A 8 13.38 5.39 -1.49
C LEU A 8 12.28 5.77 -0.50
N SER A 9 12.59 6.59 0.50
CA SER A 9 11.60 7.10 1.45
C SER A 9 10.51 7.94 0.77
N LYS A 10 10.86 8.76 -0.24
CA LYS A 10 9.88 9.51 -1.04
C LYS A 10 8.96 8.58 -1.82
N ILE A 11 9.53 7.59 -2.52
CA ILE A 11 8.76 6.60 -3.28
C ILE A 11 7.79 5.84 -2.37
N ILE A 12 8.24 5.39 -1.19
CA ILE A 12 7.37 4.73 -0.19
C ILE A 12 6.23 5.67 0.24
N ASN A 13 6.52 6.96 0.47
CA ASN A 13 5.49 7.92 0.83
C ASN A 13 4.45 8.13 -0.28
N TYR A 14 4.86 8.11 -1.55
CA TYR A 14 3.93 8.18 -2.68
C TYR A 14 3.06 6.92 -2.78
N ILE A 15 3.64 5.74 -2.56
CA ILE A 15 2.86 4.48 -2.49
C ILE A 15 1.82 4.55 -1.36
N LYS A 16 2.22 5.02 -0.18
CA LYS A 16 1.30 5.23 0.95
C LYS A 16 0.21 6.24 0.63
N PHE A 17 0.55 7.34 -0.04
CA PHE A 17 -0.40 8.35 -0.48
C PHE A 17 -1.44 7.74 -1.42
N CYS A 18 -1.00 7.02 -2.46
CA CYS A 18 -1.92 6.34 -3.36
C CYS A 18 -2.83 5.35 -2.62
N GLY A 19 -2.28 4.53 -1.71
CA GLY A 19 -3.08 3.63 -0.88
C GLY A 19 -4.12 4.34 -0.01
N ALA A 20 -3.74 5.45 0.64
CA ALA A 20 -4.63 6.23 1.51
C ALA A 20 -5.80 6.89 0.75
N PHE A 21 -5.57 7.30 -0.50
CA PHE A 21 -6.56 7.96 -1.35
C PHE A 21 -7.21 7.02 -2.38
N GLN A 22 -6.99 5.70 -2.26
CA GLN A 22 -7.50 4.68 -3.21
C GLN A 22 -7.11 4.97 -4.67
N LEU A 23 -5.96 5.63 -4.88
CA LEU A 23 -5.44 5.94 -6.19
C LEU A 23 -4.72 4.72 -6.75
N THR A 24 -4.87 4.52 -8.05
CA THR A 24 -4.17 3.44 -8.71
C THR A 24 -2.68 3.75 -8.80
N LEU A 25 -1.85 2.78 -8.40
CA LEU A 25 -0.42 2.84 -8.66
C LEU A 25 -0.11 2.60 -10.13
N ARG A 26 -1.00 1.87 -10.82
CA ARG A 26 -0.90 1.47 -12.23
C ARG A 26 -2.18 1.73 -12.99
N GLY A 27 -2.03 2.11 -14.25
CA GLY A 27 -3.08 2.20 -15.25
C GLY A 27 -3.16 0.93 -16.09
N HIS A 28 -4.06 0.95 -17.07
CA HIS A 28 -4.25 -0.15 -18.01
C HIS A 28 -3.15 -0.19 -19.10
N ASP A 29 -2.56 0.96 -19.43
CA ASP A 29 -1.50 1.12 -20.43
C ASP A 29 -0.28 1.81 -19.80
N GLU A 30 0.80 1.06 -19.64
CA GLU A 30 2.10 1.52 -19.08
C GLU A 30 3.03 2.09 -20.17
N SER A 31 2.59 2.15 -21.44
CA SER A 31 3.39 2.66 -22.54
C SER A 31 3.75 4.14 -22.38
N ASN A 32 4.88 4.55 -22.95
CA ASN A 32 5.31 5.96 -22.95
C ASN A 32 4.38 6.87 -23.77
N SER A 33 3.43 6.30 -24.52
CA SER A 33 2.46 6.99 -25.37
C SER A 33 1.05 7.00 -24.80
N SER A 34 0.84 6.51 -23.57
CA SER A 34 -0.50 6.50 -22.96
C SER A 34 -1.02 7.93 -22.81
N GLU A 35 -2.23 8.20 -23.29
CA GLU A 35 -2.90 9.51 -23.08
C GLU A 35 -3.20 9.80 -21.59
N ASN A 36 -3.16 8.77 -20.74
CA ASN A 36 -3.32 8.88 -19.29
C ASN A 36 -2.08 8.31 -18.58
N PRO A 37 -1.00 9.10 -18.39
CA PRO A 37 0.09 8.68 -17.53
C PRO A 37 -0.47 8.38 -16.14
N GLU A 38 -0.13 7.21 -15.62
CA GLU A 38 -0.60 6.69 -14.33
C GLU A 38 -0.43 7.74 -13.21
N ILE A 39 -1.42 7.87 -12.33
CA ILE A 39 -1.47 8.89 -11.27
C ILE A 39 -0.20 8.90 -10.42
N PHE A 40 0.38 7.72 -10.16
CA PHE A 40 1.63 7.58 -9.42
C PHE A 40 2.83 8.22 -10.13
N ARG A 41 2.94 8.06 -11.46
CA ARG A 41 4.01 8.66 -12.26
C ARG A 41 3.88 10.17 -12.30
N GLU A 42 2.64 10.66 -12.44
CA GLU A 42 2.36 12.09 -12.41
C GLU A 42 2.69 12.71 -11.05
N LEU A 43 2.33 12.04 -9.95
CA LEU A 43 2.66 12.47 -8.59
C LEU A 43 4.18 12.62 -8.38
N ILE A 44 4.96 11.68 -8.92
CA ILE A 44 6.43 11.73 -8.85
C ILE A 44 6.98 12.87 -9.71
N ASN A 45 6.46 13.07 -10.92
CA ASN A 45 6.90 14.14 -11.83
C ASN A 45 6.64 15.52 -11.22
N VAL A 46 5.41 15.79 -10.76
CA VAL A 46 5.05 17.04 -10.09
C VAL A 46 5.89 17.25 -8.83
N SER A 47 6.15 16.17 -8.07
CA SER A 47 7.02 16.27 -6.89
C SER A 47 8.47 16.63 -7.25
N ALA A 48 8.97 16.18 -8.40
CA ALA A 48 10.32 16.49 -8.86
C ALA A 48 10.49 17.98 -9.24
N GLU A 49 9.41 18.67 -9.61
CA GLU A 49 9.45 20.12 -9.82
C GLU A 49 9.76 20.90 -8.53
N LEU A 50 9.40 20.31 -7.37
CA LEU A 50 9.57 20.91 -6.05
C LEU A 50 10.79 20.36 -5.30
N ASP A 51 11.32 19.20 -5.69
CA ASP A 51 12.45 18.53 -5.05
C ASP A 51 13.59 18.31 -6.04
N ALA A 52 14.59 19.21 -5.98
CA ALA A 52 15.78 19.14 -6.83
C ALA A 52 16.57 17.83 -6.68
N THR A 53 16.52 17.18 -5.51
CA THR A 53 17.20 15.90 -5.30
C THR A 53 16.46 14.77 -6.01
N LEU A 54 15.12 14.79 -5.97
CA LEU A 54 14.30 13.86 -6.72
C LEU A 54 14.43 14.06 -8.23
N SER A 55 14.42 15.31 -8.69
CA SER A 55 14.64 15.66 -10.10
C SER A 55 16.00 15.21 -10.62
N ASP A 56 17.08 15.50 -9.88
CA ASP A 56 18.43 15.02 -10.18
C ASP A 56 18.46 13.49 -10.28
N HIS A 57 17.78 12.80 -9.36
CA HIS A 57 17.73 11.34 -9.35
C HIS A 57 17.02 10.76 -10.60
N LEU A 58 15.85 11.28 -10.94
CA LEU A 58 15.05 10.79 -12.07
C LEU A 58 15.76 10.98 -13.42
N ASN A 59 16.54 12.06 -13.55
CA ASN A 59 17.24 12.43 -14.76
C ASN A 59 18.60 11.75 -14.92
N ASN A 60 19.38 11.61 -13.83
CA ASN A 60 20.78 11.20 -13.91
C ASN A 60 21.05 9.74 -13.51
N TYR A 61 20.08 9.02 -12.95
CA TYR A 61 20.28 7.63 -12.49
C TYR A 61 19.42 6.66 -13.31
N SER A 62 20.09 5.71 -13.98
CA SER A 62 19.44 4.70 -14.85
C SER A 62 19.09 3.40 -14.13
N VAL A 63 19.79 3.07 -13.03
CA VAL A 63 19.69 1.74 -12.39
C VAL A 63 18.46 1.63 -11.48
N PHE A 64 18.10 2.70 -10.79
CA PHE A 64 16.94 2.75 -9.91
C PHE A 64 16.28 4.11 -10.09
N LYS A 65 15.03 4.13 -10.57
CA LYS A 65 14.19 5.33 -10.55
C LYS A 65 13.04 5.23 -9.54
N GLY A 66 12.82 4.04 -8.97
CA GLY A 66 11.68 3.77 -8.09
C GLY A 66 10.33 3.68 -8.79
N THR A 67 10.28 3.89 -10.12
CA THR A 67 9.05 3.96 -10.91
C THR A 67 8.73 2.69 -11.67
N SER A 68 9.67 1.73 -11.79
CA SER A 68 9.40 0.50 -12.54
C SER A 68 8.41 -0.39 -11.80
N LYS A 69 7.71 -1.22 -12.57
CA LYS A 69 6.72 -2.18 -12.08
C LYS A 69 7.32 -3.14 -11.06
N GLU A 70 8.50 -3.65 -11.34
CA GLU A 70 9.22 -4.62 -10.50
C GLU A 70 9.53 -4.00 -9.14
N ILE A 71 10.10 -2.80 -9.14
CA ILE A 71 10.46 -2.08 -7.91
C ILE A 71 9.21 -1.75 -7.08
N GLN A 72 8.13 -1.28 -7.72
CA GLN A 72 6.87 -1.02 -7.02
C GLN A 72 6.30 -2.29 -6.39
N ASN A 73 6.33 -3.43 -7.09
CA ASN A 73 5.86 -4.71 -6.55
C ASN A 73 6.71 -5.15 -5.36
N ASP A 74 8.04 -5.07 -5.47
CA ASP A 74 8.94 -5.45 -4.38
C ASP A 74 8.69 -4.59 -3.14
N LEU A 75 8.50 -3.28 -3.32
CA LEU A 75 8.17 -2.38 -2.20
C LEU A 75 6.81 -2.68 -1.59
N LEU A 76 5.79 -2.93 -2.41
CA LEU A 76 4.47 -3.33 -1.94
C LEU A 76 4.54 -4.62 -1.13
N GLN A 77 5.31 -5.61 -1.60
CA GLN A 77 5.49 -6.86 -0.88
C GLN A 77 6.16 -6.64 0.47
N CYS A 78 7.24 -5.86 0.54
CA CYS A 78 7.87 -5.49 1.81
C CYS A 78 6.90 -4.77 2.76
N MET A 79 6.05 -3.88 2.24
CA MET A 79 5.05 -3.18 3.05
C MET A 79 3.99 -4.15 3.59
N VAL A 80 3.53 -5.09 2.77
CA VAL A 80 2.61 -6.17 3.18
C VAL A 80 3.24 -7.04 4.26
N ASP A 81 4.50 -7.43 4.12
CA ASP A 81 5.20 -8.27 5.09
C ASP A 81 5.31 -7.57 6.45
N VAL A 82 5.69 -6.28 6.47
CA VAL A 82 5.73 -5.47 7.70
C VAL A 82 4.33 -5.34 8.33
N CYS A 83 3.30 -5.12 7.53
CA CYS A 83 1.92 -5.08 8.01
C CYS A 83 1.49 -6.42 8.61
N HIS A 84 1.80 -7.54 7.96
CA HIS A 84 1.51 -8.88 8.47
C HIS A 84 2.23 -9.18 9.78
N GLU A 85 3.53 -8.87 9.88
CA GLU A 85 4.28 -9.03 11.12
C GLU A 85 3.63 -8.26 12.28
N GLN A 86 3.19 -7.02 12.03
CA GLN A 86 2.51 -6.22 13.02
C GLN A 86 1.14 -6.80 13.41
N ILE A 87 0.32 -7.21 12.44
CA ILE A 87 -0.98 -7.85 12.70
C ILE A 87 -0.80 -9.13 13.51
N ILE A 88 0.14 -10.01 13.13
CA ILE A 88 0.43 -11.26 13.85
C ILE A 88 0.88 -10.95 15.27
N LYS A 89 1.76 -9.96 15.45
CA LYS A 89 2.21 -9.53 16.77
C LYS A 89 1.04 -9.04 17.63
N GLU A 90 0.13 -8.26 17.07
CA GLU A 90 -1.05 -7.78 17.79
C GLU A 90 -2.00 -8.93 18.15
N ILE A 91 -2.22 -9.89 17.24
CA ILE A 91 -3.01 -11.10 17.51
C ILE A 91 -2.41 -11.90 18.66
N ASN A 92 -1.10 -12.16 18.62
CA ASN A 92 -0.41 -12.94 19.65
C ASN A 92 -0.38 -12.27 21.02
N ASN A 93 -0.47 -10.93 21.07
CA ASN A 93 -0.51 -10.17 22.31
C ASN A 93 -1.94 -9.89 22.81
N SER A 94 -2.97 -10.22 22.02
CA SER A 94 -4.35 -10.00 22.40
C SER A 94 -4.86 -11.12 23.32
N PRO A 95 -5.53 -10.80 24.45
CA PRO A 95 -6.12 -11.82 25.31
C PRO A 95 -7.30 -12.54 24.64
N PHE A 96 -7.98 -11.86 23.72
CA PHE A 96 -9.13 -12.38 22.99
C PHE A 96 -9.04 -12.01 21.51
N LEU A 97 -9.38 -12.96 20.65
CA LEU A 97 -9.51 -12.75 19.21
C LEU A 97 -10.94 -13.10 18.80
N ALA A 98 -11.62 -12.16 18.14
CA ALA A 98 -12.89 -12.46 17.49
C ALA A 98 -12.63 -12.70 16.00
N ILE A 99 -13.41 -13.61 15.41
CA ILE A 99 -13.40 -13.91 13.98
C ILE A 99 -14.82 -13.68 13.48
N MET A 100 -14.98 -12.80 12.49
CA MET A 100 -16.24 -12.57 11.82
C MET A 100 -16.10 -12.99 10.37
N ALA A 101 -17.08 -13.74 9.86
CA ALA A 101 -17.12 -14.18 8.48
C ALA A 101 -18.48 -13.81 7.91
N ASP A 102 -18.49 -13.10 6.79
CA ASP A 102 -19.69 -12.68 6.07
C ASP A 102 -19.65 -13.21 4.64
N GLU A 103 -20.72 -13.88 4.23
CA GLU A 103 -20.85 -14.46 2.89
C GLU A 103 -21.90 -13.67 2.11
N THR A 104 -21.51 -13.14 0.95
CA THR A 104 -22.41 -12.48 0.01
C THR A 104 -22.41 -13.19 -1.33
N MET A 105 -23.55 -13.27 -1.99
CA MET A 105 -23.69 -13.86 -3.32
C MET A 105 -23.88 -12.74 -4.34
N ASP A 106 -23.04 -12.70 -5.37
CA ASP A 106 -23.16 -11.73 -6.45
C ASP A 106 -24.29 -12.10 -7.43
N ILE A 107 -24.61 -11.17 -8.34
CA ILE A 107 -25.64 -11.36 -9.38
C ILE A 107 -25.32 -12.51 -10.36
N ALA A 108 -24.07 -12.97 -10.39
CA ALA A 108 -23.61 -14.10 -11.20
C ALA A 108 -23.61 -15.42 -10.41
N ALA A 109 -24.24 -15.45 -9.24
CA ALA A 109 -24.30 -16.57 -8.31
C ALA A 109 -22.92 -17.04 -7.81
N LYS A 110 -21.90 -16.17 -7.84
CA LYS A 110 -20.62 -16.43 -7.19
C LYS A 110 -20.68 -15.95 -5.75
N THR A 111 -20.23 -16.80 -4.84
CA THR A 111 -20.13 -16.45 -3.43
C THR A 111 -18.78 -15.76 -3.16
N GLN A 112 -18.82 -14.71 -2.35
CA GLN A 112 -17.64 -14.01 -1.84
C GLN A 112 -17.70 -14.06 -0.31
N LEU A 113 -16.62 -14.51 0.32
CA LEU A 113 -16.49 -14.60 1.77
C LEU A 113 -15.50 -13.53 2.25
N VAL A 114 -15.94 -12.68 3.17
CA VAL A 114 -15.10 -11.70 3.87
C VAL A 114 -14.83 -12.22 5.28
N VAL A 115 -13.55 -12.37 5.64
CA VAL A 115 -13.12 -12.75 6.99
C VAL A 115 -12.43 -11.57 7.64
N MET A 116 -12.87 -11.19 8.84
CA MET A 116 -12.36 -10.06 9.61
C MET A 116 -11.90 -10.49 11.00
N PHE A 117 -10.78 -9.93 11.46
CA PHE A 117 -10.16 -10.21 12.76
C PHE A 117 -10.18 -8.99 13.69
N PRO A 118 -11.33 -8.58 14.24
CA PRO A 118 -11.36 -7.52 15.24
C PRO A 118 -10.73 -7.98 16.56
N MET A 119 -9.89 -7.13 17.14
CA MET A 119 -9.34 -7.36 18.49
C MET A 119 -10.29 -6.80 19.54
N VAL A 120 -10.49 -7.58 20.60
CA VAL A 120 -11.36 -7.18 21.73
C VAL A 120 -10.47 -6.91 22.94
N SER A 121 -10.42 -5.65 23.38
CA SER A 121 -9.57 -5.23 24.51
C SER A 121 -10.19 -5.54 25.88
N GLN A 122 -11.52 -5.60 26.00
CA GLN A 122 -12.24 -5.95 27.22
C GLN A 122 -13.59 -6.62 26.91
N LEU A 123 -13.91 -7.73 27.58
CA LEU A 123 -15.26 -8.29 27.65
C LEU A 123 -15.99 -7.61 28.83
N ASN A 124 -16.78 -6.58 28.55
CA ASN A 124 -17.80 -6.14 29.51
C ASN A 124 -18.92 -7.18 29.50
N VAL A 125 -18.81 -8.18 30.37
CA VAL A 125 -19.92 -9.07 30.67
C VAL A 125 -20.94 -8.24 31.43
N PHE A 126 -21.97 -7.75 30.74
CA PHE A 126 -23.17 -7.23 31.40
C PHE A 126 -23.85 -8.43 32.08
N GLY A 127 -23.47 -8.69 33.33
CA GLY A 127 -24.15 -9.64 34.19
C GLY A 127 -25.56 -9.12 34.45
N THR A 128 -26.56 -9.83 33.94
CA THR A 128 -27.95 -9.69 34.37
C THR A 128 -28.07 -10.30 35.77
N THR A 129 -28.23 -9.45 36.79
CA THR A 129 -28.94 -9.80 38.02
C THR A 129 -30.42 -9.55 37.84
#